data_AF-A0A844FFZ1-F1
#
_entry.id   AF-A0A844FFZ1-F1
#
_cell.length_a   1.000
_cell.length_b   1.000
_cell.length_c   1.000
_cell.angle_alpha   90.00
_cell.angle_beta   90.00
_cell.angle_gamma   90.00
#
_symmetry.space_group_name_H-M   'P 1'
#
loop_
_entity.id
_entity.type
_entity.pdbx_description
1 polymer ?
#
loop_
_entity_poly.entity_id
_entity_poly.type
_entity_poly.pdbx_seq_one_letter_code
_entity_poly.pdbx_strand_id
1 'polypeptide(L)'
;MNVFKINIISLLISTIIAFIGTPFIFNMLKDGDCLCLNYKKESIPSSMGLLFVIVQTITVVLIGLYVKKDLIIIMLYLVGFILIGLVGLLDDLIGDEKVKGFKGHIKSFFKGTLTTGGLKAGIGFLIALIISIYISNGVLEVVVNTLVIALFTNLINLFDLRPGRASKVFVIMSIILMLTSIDNYFSFILFSFFGILIKYLPMDLKAKCMMGDVGSNTLGLTLGVYCAYTHSLNSKIIYLTILIIVQMLSEAISFSKVIEENKFLRFIDNLGR
;
A
#
# COMPACT_ATOMS: atom_id res chain seq x y z
N MET A 1 25.34 0.37 -13.94
CA MET A 1 25.29 0.66 -12.48
C MET A 1 24.75 -0.57 -11.77
N ASN A 2 25.34 -1.00 -10.65
CA ASN A 2 24.93 -2.25 -10.01
C ASN A 2 23.56 -2.07 -9.32
N VAL A 3 22.51 -2.70 -9.85
CA VAL A 3 21.12 -2.65 -9.34
C VAL A 3 21.07 -3.01 -7.86
N PHE A 4 21.85 -4.00 -7.44
CA PHE A 4 21.97 -4.38 -6.04
C PHE A 4 22.44 -3.21 -5.16
N LYS A 5 23.45 -2.46 -5.60
CA LYS A 5 23.95 -1.29 -4.87
C LYS A 5 22.88 -0.21 -4.72
N ILE A 6 22.08 0.05 -5.75
CA ILE A 6 20.98 1.03 -5.72
C ILE A 6 19.92 0.61 -4.71
N ASN A 7 19.54 -0.67 -4.72
CA ASN A 7 18.57 -1.23 -3.80
C ASN A 7 19.02 -1.09 -2.34
N ILE A 8 20.28 -1.42 -2.04
CA ILE A 8 20.86 -1.26 -0.69
C ILE A 8 20.90 0.21 -0.27
N ILE A 9 21.31 1.12 -1.16
CA ILE A 9 21.31 2.57 -0.86
C ILE A 9 19.89 3.05 -0.56
N SER A 10 18.90 2.63 -1.36
CA SER A 10 17.49 2.96 -1.15
C SER A 10 16.98 2.51 0.22
N LEU A 11 17.31 1.27 0.61
CA LEU A 11 16.97 0.73 1.93
C LEU A 11 17.65 1.50 3.06
N LEU A 12 18.93 1.85 2.94
CA LEU A 12 19.64 2.59 3.98
C LEU A 12 19.10 4.02 4.15
N ILE A 13 18.89 4.75 3.04
CA ILE A 13 18.35 6.12 3.07
C ILE A 13 16.97 6.12 3.72
N SER A 14 16.06 5.29 3.23
CA SER A 14 14.70 5.19 3.77
C SER A 14 14.68 4.78 5.23
N THR A 15 15.54 3.83 5.65
CA THR A 15 15.68 3.45 7.06
C THR A 15 16.07 4.66 7.91
N ILE A 16 17.14 5.37 7.54
CA ILE A 16 17.64 6.53 8.29
C ILE A 16 16.54 7.60 8.43
N ILE A 17 15.90 7.97 7.31
CA ILE A 17 14.84 8.98 7.32
C ILE A 17 13.64 8.50 8.14
N ALA A 18 13.26 7.22 8.05
CA ALA A 18 12.17 6.67 8.87
C ALA A 18 12.48 6.72 10.36
N PHE A 19 13.69 6.39 10.79
CA PHE A 19 14.11 6.49 12.20
C PHE A 19 14.05 7.93 12.71
N ILE A 20 14.51 8.90 11.90
CA ILE A 20 14.45 10.32 12.22
C ILE A 20 13.00 10.80 12.25
N GLY A 21 12.21 10.52 11.21
CA GLY A 21 10.86 11.07 11.01
C GLY A 21 9.80 10.47 11.93
N THR A 22 9.94 9.21 12.34
CA THR A 22 8.93 8.52 13.16
C THR A 22 8.52 9.29 14.43
N PRO A 23 9.43 9.73 15.32
CA PRO A 23 9.03 10.46 16.53
C PRO A 23 8.30 11.76 16.21
N PHE A 24 8.69 12.49 15.15
CA PHE A 24 8.01 13.73 14.76
C PHE A 24 6.59 13.47 14.28
N ILE A 25 6.40 12.52 13.36
CA ILE A 25 5.07 12.20 12.82
C ILE A 25 4.18 11.59 13.91
N PHE A 26 4.74 10.71 14.74
CA PHE A 26 4.00 10.10 15.85
C PHE A 26 3.48 11.16 16.83
N ASN A 27 4.35 12.07 17.29
CA ASN A 27 3.95 13.12 18.23
C ASN A 27 3.00 14.12 17.58
N MET A 28 3.25 14.53 16.33
CA MET A 28 2.36 15.44 15.60
C MET A 28 0.93 14.89 15.48
N LEU A 29 0.78 13.60 15.12
CA LEU A 29 -0.54 12.97 15.03
C LEU A 29 -1.19 12.82 16.40
N LYS A 30 -0.41 12.48 17.43
CA LYS A 30 -0.90 12.35 18.80
C LYS A 30 -1.37 13.69 19.37
N ASP A 31 -0.58 14.74 19.21
CA ASP A 31 -0.85 16.07 19.74
C ASP A 31 -1.95 16.80 18.93
N GLY A 32 -2.14 16.40 17.68
CA GLY A 32 -3.21 16.88 16.80
C GLY A 32 -4.51 16.07 16.87
N ASP A 33 -4.71 15.23 17.90
CA ASP A 33 -5.89 14.38 18.10
C ASP A 33 -6.27 13.49 16.90
N CYS A 34 -5.31 13.16 16.04
CA CYS A 34 -5.45 12.19 14.95
C CYS A 34 -5.30 10.78 15.51
N LEU A 35 -6.31 10.35 16.28
CA LEU A 35 -6.29 9.12 17.06
C LEU A 35 -7.43 8.16 16.66
N CYS A 36 -7.18 6.87 16.82
CA CYS A 36 -8.20 5.82 16.69
C CYS A 36 -8.11 4.83 17.85
N LEU A 37 -9.19 4.07 18.08
CA LEU A 37 -9.18 2.98 19.05
C LEU A 37 -8.59 1.72 18.43
N ASN A 38 -7.54 1.18 19.06
CA ASN A 38 -7.01 -0.13 18.67
C ASN A 38 -7.95 -1.27 19.11
N TYR A 39 -7.62 -2.52 18.74
CA TYR A 39 -8.41 -3.70 19.13
C TYR A 39 -8.50 -3.94 20.65
N LYS A 40 -7.64 -3.31 21.45
CA LYS A 40 -7.67 -3.30 22.92
C LYS A 40 -8.44 -2.10 23.49
N LYS A 41 -9.05 -1.27 22.65
CA LYS A 41 -9.74 -0.01 23.00
C LYS A 41 -8.81 1.06 23.59
N GLU A 42 -7.53 1.02 23.24
CA GLU A 42 -6.56 2.06 23.59
C GLU A 42 -6.50 3.08 22.44
N SER A 43 -6.41 4.37 22.79
CA SER A 43 -6.27 5.45 21.82
C SER A 43 -4.83 5.52 21.31
N ILE A 44 -4.66 5.39 20.00
CA ILE A 44 -3.36 5.37 19.32
C ILE A 44 -3.37 6.28 18.08
N PRO A 45 -2.22 6.85 17.67
CA PRO A 45 -2.13 7.59 16.42
C PRO A 45 -2.63 6.79 15.23
N SER A 46 -3.63 7.34 14.53
CA SER A 46 -4.09 6.88 13.22
C SER A 46 -3.22 7.50 12.12
N SER A 47 -3.30 6.99 10.89
CA SER A 47 -2.64 7.60 9.72
C SER A 47 -1.11 7.70 9.78
N MET A 48 -0.42 6.82 10.51
CA MET A 48 1.05 6.76 10.46
C MET A 48 1.61 6.44 9.07
N GLY A 49 0.75 6.02 8.12
CA GLY A 49 1.10 5.96 6.70
C GLY A 49 1.59 7.28 6.11
N LEU A 50 1.33 8.43 6.75
CA LEU A 50 1.93 9.71 6.36
C LEU A 50 3.47 9.66 6.40
N LEU A 51 4.05 8.93 7.36
CA LEU A 51 5.49 8.65 7.39
C LEU A 51 5.94 7.97 6.09
N PHE A 52 5.13 7.05 5.56
CA PHE A 52 5.46 6.30 4.36
C PHE A 52 5.48 7.23 3.16
N VAL A 53 4.46 8.09 3.04
CA VAL A 53 4.37 9.08 1.96
C VAL A 53 5.63 9.95 1.92
N ILE A 54 6.03 10.51 3.08
CA ILE A 54 7.18 11.41 3.18
C ILE A 54 8.49 10.66 2.86
N VAL A 55 8.76 9.56 3.56
CA VAL A 55 10.05 8.84 3.43
C VAL A 55 10.21 8.24 2.04
N GLN A 56 9.17 7.63 1.50
CA GLN A 56 9.20 7.01 0.17
C GLN A 56 9.41 8.08 -0.90
N THR A 57 8.70 9.21 -0.82
CA THR A 57 8.84 10.31 -1.78
C THR A 57 10.27 10.83 -1.81
N ILE A 58 10.84 11.16 -0.63
CA ILE A 58 12.22 11.66 -0.54
C ILE A 58 13.21 10.63 -1.08
N THR A 59 13.09 9.36 -0.66
CA THR A 59 14.04 8.31 -1.07
C THR A 59 13.99 8.07 -2.57
N VAL A 60 12.79 7.92 -3.15
CA VAL A 60 12.60 7.66 -4.57
C VAL A 60 13.03 8.84 -5.44
N VAL A 61 12.81 10.08 -5.00
CA VAL A 61 13.34 11.28 -5.68
C VAL A 61 14.87 11.29 -5.67
N LEU A 62 15.50 11.05 -4.51
CA LEU A 62 16.96 11.03 -4.41
C LEU A 62 17.59 9.95 -5.30
N ILE A 63 17.04 8.72 -5.27
CA ILE A 63 17.48 7.65 -6.15
C ILE A 63 17.22 8.01 -7.62
N GLY A 64 16.04 8.52 -7.97
CA GLY A 64 15.69 8.93 -9.34
C GLY A 64 16.65 9.99 -9.90
N LEU A 65 17.01 11.00 -9.11
CA LEU A 65 17.98 12.04 -9.49
C LEU A 65 19.40 11.49 -9.68
N TYR A 66 19.76 10.47 -8.90
CA TYR A 66 21.05 9.80 -9.01
C TYR A 66 21.13 8.88 -10.24
N VAL A 67 20.10 8.07 -10.51
CA VAL A 67 20.14 7.08 -11.58
C VAL A 67 19.74 7.66 -12.95
N LYS A 68 18.77 8.59 -12.98
CA LYS A 68 18.27 9.24 -14.21
C LYS A 68 17.76 8.30 -15.31
N LYS A 69 17.30 7.10 -14.97
CA LYS A 69 16.64 6.15 -15.89
C LYS A 69 15.15 6.05 -15.54
N ASP A 70 14.30 5.92 -16.57
CA ASP A 70 12.84 5.78 -16.47
C ASP A 70 12.16 6.88 -15.62
N LEU A 71 12.67 8.12 -15.71
CA LEU A 71 12.24 9.25 -14.88
C LEU A 71 10.74 9.54 -14.97
N ILE A 72 10.14 9.39 -16.16
CA ILE A 72 8.70 9.61 -16.35
C ILE A 72 7.89 8.62 -15.53
N ILE A 73 8.30 7.35 -15.48
CA ILE A 73 7.61 6.30 -14.70
C ILE A 73 7.78 6.55 -13.21
N ILE A 74 8.98 6.97 -12.79
CA ILE A 74 9.23 7.39 -11.40
C ILE A 74 8.32 8.57 -11.03
N MET A 75 8.18 9.56 -11.90
CA MET A 75 7.28 10.71 -11.67
C MET A 75 5.80 10.28 -11.63
N LEU A 76 5.34 9.45 -12.56
CA LEU A 76 3.97 8.92 -12.56
C LEU A 76 3.68 8.12 -11.28
N TYR A 77 4.62 7.26 -10.86
CA TYR A 77 4.54 6.57 -9.59
C TYR A 77 4.43 7.57 -8.44
N LEU A 78 5.31 8.58 -8.34
CA LEU A 78 5.31 9.55 -7.25
C LEU A 78 4.02 10.38 -7.19
N VAL A 79 3.53 10.86 -8.34
CA VAL A 79 2.26 11.61 -8.41
C VAL A 79 1.10 10.74 -7.96
N GLY A 80 0.99 9.52 -8.49
CA GLY A 80 -0.04 8.57 -8.07
C GLY A 80 0.07 8.19 -6.60
N PHE A 81 1.28 7.99 -6.11
CA PHE A 81 1.60 7.60 -4.74
C PHE A 81 1.24 8.69 -3.72
N ILE A 82 1.62 9.94 -4.00
CA ILE A 82 1.25 11.07 -3.16
C ILE A 82 -0.27 11.28 -3.19
N LEU A 83 -0.88 11.21 -4.39
CA LEU A 83 -2.32 11.44 -4.53
C LEU A 83 -3.15 10.37 -3.82
N ILE A 84 -2.80 9.09 -3.94
CA ILE A 84 -3.50 8.03 -3.19
C ILE A 84 -3.28 8.17 -1.68
N GLY A 85 -2.08 8.59 -1.25
CA GLY A 85 -1.80 8.87 0.15
C GLY A 85 -2.65 10.03 0.70
N LEU A 86 -2.81 11.11 -0.08
CA LEU A 86 -3.67 12.25 0.28
C LEU A 86 -5.14 11.84 0.39
N VAL A 87 -5.64 11.04 -0.54
CA VAL A 87 -7.03 10.58 -0.49
C VAL A 87 -7.25 9.58 0.64
N GLY A 88 -6.26 8.72 0.92
CA GLY A 88 -6.26 7.88 2.11
C GLY A 88 -6.27 8.70 3.40
N LEU A 89 -5.56 9.84 3.44
CA LEU A 89 -5.56 10.74 4.60
C LEU A 89 -6.92 11.40 4.79
N LEU A 90 -7.57 11.81 3.69
CA LEU A 90 -8.93 12.34 3.74
C LEU A 90 -9.91 11.30 4.27
N ASP A 91 -9.77 10.02 3.88
CA ASP A 91 -10.63 8.95 4.38
C ASP A 91 -10.37 8.64 5.86
N ASP A 92 -9.11 8.65 6.30
CA ASP A 92 -8.77 8.47 7.72
C ASP A 92 -9.31 9.60 8.62
N LEU A 93 -9.32 10.85 8.13
CA LEU A 93 -9.71 12.03 8.92
C LEU A 93 -11.21 12.33 8.88
N ILE A 94 -11.88 12.07 7.75
CA ILE A 94 -13.26 12.51 7.48
C ILE A 94 -14.18 11.31 7.17
N GLY A 95 -13.65 10.09 7.13
CA GLY A 95 -14.41 8.88 6.80
C GLY A 95 -15.54 8.60 7.78
N ASP A 96 -16.73 8.32 7.24
CA ASP A 96 -17.89 7.92 8.04
C ASP A 96 -17.90 6.40 8.26
N GLU A 97 -17.71 5.97 9.50
CA GLU A 97 -17.73 4.55 9.89
C GLU A 97 -19.07 3.84 9.59
N LYS A 98 -20.15 4.59 9.35
CA LYS A 98 -21.50 4.02 9.10
C LYS A 98 -21.66 3.46 7.69
N VAL A 99 -20.88 3.90 6.71
CA VAL A 99 -20.96 3.43 5.32
C VAL A 99 -19.77 2.54 5.01
N LYS A 100 -19.96 1.22 5.07
CA LYS A 100 -18.92 0.22 4.76
C LYS A 100 -19.24 -0.59 3.51
N GLY A 101 -18.19 -0.95 2.77
CA GLY A 101 -18.23 -1.89 1.65
C GLY A 101 -18.67 -1.28 0.31
N PHE A 102 -18.31 -1.96 -0.77
CA PHE A 102 -18.49 -1.48 -2.15
C PHE A 102 -19.96 -1.17 -2.49
N LYS A 103 -20.89 -2.02 -2.05
CA LYS A 103 -22.34 -1.82 -2.22
C LYS A 103 -22.86 -0.58 -1.47
N GLY A 104 -22.28 -0.26 -0.31
CA GLY A 104 -22.66 0.90 0.50
C GLY A 104 -22.29 2.22 -0.19
N HIS A 105 -21.04 2.31 -0.67
CA HIS A 105 -20.56 3.49 -1.40
C HIS A 105 -21.30 3.69 -2.72
N ILE A 106 -21.55 2.63 -3.49
CA ILE A 106 -22.33 2.71 -4.74
C ILE A 106 -23.76 3.19 -4.47
N LYS A 107 -24.42 2.63 -3.45
CA LYS A 107 -25.78 3.04 -3.06
C LYS A 107 -25.83 4.50 -2.60
N SER A 108 -24.80 4.98 -1.91
CA SER A 108 -24.66 6.39 -1.51
C SER A 108 -24.45 7.30 -2.73
N PHE A 109 -23.60 6.89 -3.67
CA PHE A 109 -23.33 7.64 -4.89
C PHE A 109 -24.61 7.84 -5.73
N PHE A 110 -25.41 6.78 -5.93
CA PHE A 110 -26.69 6.88 -6.62
C PHE A 110 -27.76 7.71 -5.87
N LYS A 111 -27.53 8.01 -4.58
CA LYS A 111 -28.35 8.93 -3.79
C LYS A 111 -27.83 10.37 -3.79
N GLY A 112 -26.78 10.67 -4.56
CA GLY A 112 -26.17 11.99 -4.66
C GLY A 112 -25.16 12.32 -3.57
N THR A 113 -24.80 11.38 -2.69
CA THR A 113 -23.85 11.59 -1.59
C THR A 113 -22.51 10.94 -1.90
N LEU A 114 -21.50 11.77 -2.21
CA LEU A 114 -20.12 11.33 -2.43
C LEU A 114 -19.46 11.00 -1.08
N THR A 115 -19.18 9.72 -0.84
CA THR A 115 -18.40 9.27 0.32
C THR A 115 -16.90 9.39 0.05
N THR A 116 -16.11 9.59 1.10
CA THR A 116 -14.64 9.55 1.06
C THR A 116 -14.11 8.24 0.47
N GLY A 117 -14.67 7.09 0.86
CA GLY A 117 -14.33 5.78 0.26
C GLY A 117 -14.65 5.68 -1.24
N GLY A 118 -15.71 6.35 -1.71
CA GLY A 118 -16.06 6.43 -3.14
C GLY A 118 -15.09 7.31 -3.93
N LEU A 119 -14.70 8.47 -3.36
CA LEU A 119 -13.66 9.34 -3.91
C LEU A 119 -12.32 8.60 -4.01
N LYS A 120 -11.96 7.84 -2.97
CA LYS A 120 -10.77 6.98 -2.92
C LYS A 120 -10.75 5.93 -4.01
N ALA A 121 -11.85 5.19 -4.19
CA ALA A 121 -11.95 4.20 -5.26
C ALA A 121 -11.83 4.84 -6.65
N GLY A 122 -12.50 5.98 -6.88
CA GLY A 122 -12.45 6.70 -8.15
C GLY A 122 -11.06 7.23 -8.48
N ILE A 123 -10.41 7.91 -7.52
CA ILE A 123 -9.05 8.43 -7.70
C ILE A 123 -8.03 7.30 -7.83
N GLY A 124 -8.14 6.24 -7.02
CA GLY A 124 -7.28 5.07 -7.13
C GLY A 124 -7.38 4.38 -8.49
N PHE A 125 -8.60 4.25 -9.03
CA PHE A 125 -8.80 3.73 -10.39
C PHE A 125 -8.22 4.66 -11.46
N LEU A 126 -8.42 5.97 -11.34
CA LEU A 126 -7.87 6.95 -12.27
C LEU A 126 -6.33 6.91 -12.30
N ILE A 127 -5.70 6.86 -11.13
CA ILE A 127 -4.24 6.70 -11.00
C ILE A 127 -3.77 5.41 -11.68
N ALA A 128 -4.43 4.29 -11.36
CA ALA A 128 -4.12 3.00 -11.95
C ALA A 128 -4.23 3.03 -13.48
N LEU A 129 -5.28 3.65 -14.01
CA LEU A 129 -5.52 3.79 -15.44
C LEU A 129 -4.46 4.65 -16.13
N ILE A 130 -4.13 5.82 -15.57
CA ILE A 130 -3.12 6.74 -16.14
C ILE A 130 -1.75 6.06 -16.20
N ILE A 131 -1.33 5.41 -15.12
CA ILE A 131 -0.06 4.67 -15.10
C ILE A 131 -0.10 3.55 -16.13
N SER A 132 -1.21 2.81 -16.20
CA SER A 132 -1.38 1.67 -17.12
C SER A 132 -1.33 2.11 -18.59
N ILE A 133 -1.97 3.22 -18.96
CA ILE A 133 -1.91 3.75 -20.33
C ILE A 133 -0.48 4.02 -20.76
N TYR A 134 0.35 4.55 -19.87
CA TYR A 134 1.75 4.87 -20.19
C TYR A 134 2.64 3.63 -20.34
N ILE A 135 2.47 2.62 -19.48
CA ILE A 135 3.38 1.44 -19.43
C ILE A 135 2.95 0.28 -20.34
N SER A 136 1.80 0.37 -21.00
CA SER A 136 1.22 -0.74 -21.77
C SER A 136 1.36 -0.55 -23.27
N ASN A 137 1.52 -1.64 -24.03
CA ASN A 137 1.61 -1.59 -25.49
C ASN A 137 0.26 -1.80 -26.22
N GLY A 138 -0.83 -2.03 -25.47
CA GLY A 138 -2.16 -2.23 -26.06
C GLY A 138 -3.29 -2.28 -25.03
N VAL A 139 -4.53 -2.23 -25.50
CA VAL A 139 -5.74 -2.09 -24.67
C VAL A 139 -5.88 -3.21 -23.63
N LEU A 140 -5.61 -4.46 -24.03
CA LEU A 140 -5.68 -5.60 -23.11
C LEU A 140 -4.73 -5.41 -21.92
N GLU A 141 -3.50 -4.99 -22.19
CA GLU A 141 -2.50 -4.79 -21.15
C GLU A 141 -2.84 -3.56 -20.27
N VAL A 142 -3.44 -2.51 -20.85
CA VAL A 142 -3.98 -1.38 -20.06
C VAL A 142 -5.02 -1.86 -19.06
N VAL A 143 -5.97 -2.68 -19.51
CA VAL A 143 -7.03 -3.22 -18.63
C VAL A 143 -6.43 -4.10 -17.54
N VAL A 144 -5.52 -5.02 -17.90
CA VAL A 144 -4.87 -5.91 -16.93
C VAL A 144 -4.07 -5.11 -15.91
N ASN A 145 -3.21 -4.19 -16.34
CA ASN A 145 -2.41 -3.35 -15.45
C ASN A 145 -3.29 -2.51 -14.52
N THR A 146 -4.38 -1.93 -15.04
CA THR A 146 -5.29 -1.10 -14.25
C THR A 146 -5.92 -1.92 -13.12
N LEU A 147 -6.42 -3.11 -13.44
CA LEU A 147 -7.04 -4.01 -12.46
C LEU A 147 -6.01 -4.55 -11.47
N VAL A 148 -4.80 -4.90 -11.91
CA VAL A 148 -3.72 -5.35 -11.03
C VAL A 148 -3.36 -4.26 -10.02
N ILE A 149 -3.18 -3.01 -10.46
CA ILE A 149 -2.85 -1.90 -9.56
C ILE A 149 -3.99 -1.65 -8.56
N ALA A 150 -5.23 -1.59 -9.03
CA ALA A 150 -6.39 -1.36 -8.18
C ALA A 150 -6.59 -2.48 -7.15
N LEU A 151 -6.45 -3.75 -7.56
CA LEU A 151 -6.69 -4.89 -6.68
C LEU A 151 -5.53 -5.14 -5.71
N PHE A 152 -4.27 -4.83 -6.05
CA PHE A 152 -3.19 -4.83 -5.05
C PHE A 152 -3.41 -3.74 -3.99
N THR A 153 -3.90 -2.57 -4.40
CA THR A 153 -4.30 -1.49 -3.49
C THR A 153 -5.36 -1.98 -2.51
N ASN A 154 -6.42 -2.59 -3.04
CA ASN A 154 -7.48 -3.14 -2.20
C ASN A 154 -7.03 -4.35 -1.36
N LEU A 155 -6.14 -5.20 -1.87
CA LEU A 155 -5.59 -6.35 -1.15
C LEU A 155 -4.96 -5.91 0.17
N ILE A 156 -4.03 -4.94 0.15
CA ILE A 156 -3.38 -4.48 1.38
C ILE A 156 -4.39 -3.88 2.34
N ASN A 157 -5.35 -3.10 1.82
CA ASN A 157 -6.42 -2.53 2.62
C ASN A 157 -7.29 -3.60 3.32
N LEU A 158 -7.61 -4.71 2.65
CA LEU A 158 -8.35 -5.83 3.23
C LEU A 158 -7.64 -6.48 4.43
N PHE A 159 -6.31 -6.44 4.46
CA PHE A 159 -5.51 -7.00 5.54
C PHE A 159 -5.18 -5.99 6.65
N ASP A 160 -5.50 -4.70 6.50
CA ASP A 160 -5.27 -3.67 7.53
C ASP A 160 -6.36 -3.66 8.63
N LEU A 161 -6.62 -4.84 9.20
CA LEU A 161 -7.63 -5.04 10.25
C LEU A 161 -7.02 -5.37 11.62
N ARG A 162 -5.74 -5.75 11.65
CA ARG A 162 -5.00 -6.07 12.88
C ARG A 162 -3.53 -5.69 12.78
N PRO A 163 -2.90 -5.35 13.92
CA PRO A 163 -1.47 -5.02 14.04
C PRO A 163 -0.54 -5.86 13.17
N GLY A 164 0.17 -5.25 12.24
CA GLY A 164 1.22 -5.87 11.44
C GLY A 164 0.76 -6.75 10.28
N ARG A 165 -0.54 -6.97 10.06
CA ARG A 165 -1.02 -7.84 8.96
C ARG A 165 -0.70 -7.25 7.59
N ALA A 166 -1.14 -6.02 7.32
CA ALA A 166 -0.93 -5.37 6.04
C ALA A 166 0.57 -5.28 5.68
N SER A 167 1.43 -4.92 6.63
CA SER A 167 2.88 -4.89 6.40
C SER A 167 3.49 -6.28 6.15
N LYS A 168 3.03 -7.35 6.85
CA LYS A 168 3.48 -8.72 6.57
C LYS A 168 3.08 -9.17 5.16
N VAL A 169 1.83 -8.91 4.77
CA VAL A 169 1.34 -9.22 3.42
C VAL A 169 2.15 -8.44 2.38
N PHE A 170 2.41 -7.15 2.62
CA PHE A 170 3.25 -6.36 1.75
C PHE A 170 4.66 -6.94 1.58
N VAL A 171 5.33 -7.34 2.67
CA VAL A 171 6.67 -7.93 2.62
C VAL A 171 6.67 -9.25 1.85
N ILE A 172 5.72 -10.14 2.14
CA ILE A 172 5.59 -11.43 1.46
C ILE A 172 5.34 -11.23 -0.05
N MET A 173 4.40 -10.36 -0.40
CA MET A 173 4.09 -10.08 -1.81
C MET A 173 5.26 -9.39 -2.53
N SER A 174 5.96 -8.48 -1.86
CA SER A 174 7.16 -7.84 -2.42
C SER A 174 8.24 -8.85 -2.76
N ILE A 175 8.51 -9.82 -1.87
CA ILE A 175 9.49 -10.88 -2.11
C ILE A 175 9.06 -11.76 -3.29
N ILE A 176 7.78 -12.18 -3.33
CA ILE A 176 7.23 -12.98 -4.43
C ILE A 176 7.35 -12.25 -5.76
N LEU A 177 6.99 -10.96 -5.80
CA LEU A 177 7.08 -10.14 -7.02
C LEU A 177 8.53 -9.97 -7.48
N MET A 178 9.47 -9.73 -6.57
CA MET A 178 10.90 -9.63 -6.91
C MET A 178 11.43 -10.94 -7.51
N LEU A 179 11.11 -12.09 -6.91
CA LEU A 179 11.56 -13.41 -7.37
C LEU A 179 11.00 -13.80 -8.75
N THR A 180 9.87 -13.22 -9.15
CA THR A 180 9.17 -13.54 -10.40
C THR A 180 9.29 -12.43 -11.45
N SER A 181 9.93 -11.31 -11.11
CA SER A 181 10.11 -10.16 -12.00
C SER A 181 11.08 -10.48 -13.14
N ILE A 182 10.84 -9.87 -14.30
CA ILE A 182 11.73 -9.98 -15.47
C ILE A 182 12.75 -8.84 -15.46
N ASP A 183 12.39 -7.69 -14.89
CA ASP A 183 13.29 -6.56 -14.65
C ASP A 183 13.36 -6.22 -13.16
N ASN A 184 14.58 -6.25 -12.62
CA ASN A 184 14.86 -5.92 -11.24
C ASN A 184 15.17 -4.44 -10.99
N TYR A 185 15.27 -3.62 -12.04
CA TYR A 185 15.71 -2.22 -11.95
C TYR A 185 14.83 -1.40 -11.00
N PHE A 186 13.51 -1.58 -11.02
CA PHE A 186 12.56 -0.82 -10.21
C PHE A 186 12.46 -1.29 -8.74
N SER A 187 13.25 -2.30 -8.35
CA SER A 187 13.18 -2.91 -7.00
C SER A 187 13.56 -1.96 -5.88
N PHE A 188 14.29 -0.88 -6.17
CA PHE A 188 14.67 0.11 -5.17
C PHE A 188 13.47 0.74 -4.46
N ILE A 189 12.30 0.78 -5.10
CA ILE A 189 11.04 1.25 -4.51
C ILE A 189 10.54 0.29 -3.42
N LEU A 190 10.64 -1.02 -3.62
CA LEU A 190 10.32 -2.03 -2.60
C LEU A 190 11.34 -2.03 -1.47
N PHE A 191 12.63 -1.90 -1.79
CA PHE A 191 13.70 -1.77 -0.79
C PHE A 191 13.56 -0.52 0.07
N SER A 192 13.11 0.60 -0.51
CA SER A 192 12.77 1.81 0.24
C SER A 192 11.67 1.52 1.27
N PHE A 193 10.61 0.81 0.86
CA PHE A 193 9.57 0.40 1.78
C PHE A 193 10.05 -0.57 2.87
N PHE A 194 10.93 -1.51 2.54
CA PHE A 194 11.55 -2.36 3.57
C PHE A 194 12.29 -1.51 4.61
N GLY A 195 13.01 -0.47 4.19
CA GLY A 195 13.65 0.47 5.12
C GLY A 195 12.67 1.22 6.02
N ILE A 196 11.54 1.68 5.47
CA ILE A 196 10.45 2.29 6.26
C ILE A 196 9.89 1.29 7.28
N LEU A 197 9.62 0.06 6.84
CA LEU A 197 9.01 -0.98 7.66
C LEU A 197 9.91 -1.50 8.78
N ILE A 198 11.25 -1.42 8.64
CA ILE A 198 12.18 -1.74 9.74
C ILE A 198 11.84 -0.92 11.00
N LYS A 199 11.48 0.36 10.83
CA LYS A 199 11.11 1.23 11.95
C LYS A 199 9.63 1.12 12.31
N TYR A 200 8.75 1.08 11.31
CA TYR A 200 7.30 1.11 11.53
C TYR A 200 6.73 -0.20 12.07
N LEU A 201 7.11 -1.35 11.48
CA LEU A 201 6.48 -2.64 11.77
C LEU A 201 6.52 -3.04 13.26
N PRO A 202 7.62 -2.83 14.01
CA PRO A 202 7.65 -3.13 15.45
C PRO A 202 6.68 -2.28 16.29
N MET A 203 6.34 -1.07 15.84
CA MET A 203 5.38 -0.19 16.53
C MET A 203 3.95 -0.63 16.24
N ASP A 204 3.66 -0.95 14.98
CA ASP A 204 2.37 -1.48 14.54
C ASP A 204 2.07 -2.82 15.22
N LEU A 205 3.02 -3.78 15.22
CA LEU A 205 2.86 -5.08 15.90
C LEU A 205 2.55 -4.95 17.40
N LYS A 206 3.15 -3.97 18.07
CA LYS A 206 2.88 -3.64 19.48
C LYS A 206 1.59 -2.85 19.68
N ALA A 207 0.82 -2.65 18.62
CA ALA A 207 -0.44 -1.91 18.59
C ALA A 207 -0.32 -0.48 19.11
N LYS A 208 0.83 0.18 18.86
CA LYS A 208 1.10 1.55 19.33
C LYS A 208 0.66 2.62 18.33
N CYS A 209 0.43 2.26 17.09
CA CYS A 209 -0.01 3.15 16.03
C CYS A 209 -0.60 2.33 14.87
N MET A 210 -1.40 2.97 14.02
CA MET A 210 -2.02 2.36 12.84
C MET A 210 -1.60 3.09 11.57
N MET A 211 -1.37 2.37 10.47
CA MET A 211 -0.98 3.01 9.20
C MET A 211 -2.15 3.76 8.56
N GLY A 212 -3.38 3.25 8.76
CA GLY A 212 -4.59 3.78 8.17
C GLY A 212 -4.63 3.62 6.65
N ASP A 213 -5.64 4.21 6.03
CA ASP A 213 -5.83 4.17 4.60
C ASP A 213 -4.72 4.90 3.85
N VAL A 214 -4.05 5.87 4.47
CA VAL A 214 -2.82 6.44 3.90
C VAL A 214 -1.79 5.35 3.62
N GLY A 215 -1.53 4.50 4.61
CA GLY A 215 -0.47 3.50 4.53
C GLY A 215 -0.88 2.28 3.72
N SER A 216 -2.09 1.77 3.93
CA SER A 216 -2.56 0.56 3.25
C SER A 216 -2.63 0.76 1.73
N ASN A 217 -3.18 1.89 1.29
CA ASN A 217 -3.32 2.19 -0.14
C ASN A 217 -1.98 2.52 -0.80
N THR A 218 -1.07 3.21 -0.12
CA THR A 218 0.27 3.52 -0.67
C THR A 218 1.13 2.27 -0.82
N LEU A 219 1.09 1.34 0.15
CA LEU A 219 1.73 0.03 0.06
C LEU A 219 1.16 -0.78 -1.11
N GLY A 220 -0.17 -0.87 -1.22
CA GLY A 220 -0.81 -1.65 -2.27
C GLY A 220 -0.64 -1.05 -3.68
N LEU A 221 -0.71 0.27 -3.84
CA LEU A 221 -0.36 0.95 -5.10
C LEU A 221 1.06 0.56 -5.53
N THR A 222 1.98 0.54 -4.58
CA THR A 222 3.39 0.23 -4.84
C THR A 222 3.59 -1.20 -5.38
N LEU A 223 2.95 -2.19 -4.76
CA LEU A 223 2.97 -3.57 -5.26
C LEU A 223 2.35 -3.66 -6.66
N GLY A 224 1.23 -2.97 -6.85
CA GLY A 224 0.50 -2.91 -8.10
C GLY A 224 1.34 -2.37 -9.24
N VAL A 225 1.94 -1.19 -9.06
CA VAL A 225 2.77 -0.54 -10.06
C VAL A 225 4.03 -1.36 -10.33
N TYR A 226 4.66 -1.91 -9.29
CA TYR A 226 5.82 -2.79 -9.46
C TYR A 226 5.49 -4.02 -10.33
N CYS A 227 4.38 -4.71 -10.03
CA CYS A 227 3.92 -5.86 -10.82
C CYS A 227 3.57 -5.46 -12.26
N ALA A 228 2.85 -4.36 -12.44
CA ALA A 228 2.44 -3.87 -13.75
C ALA A 228 3.65 -3.49 -14.64
N TYR A 229 4.73 -2.99 -14.04
CA TYR A 229 5.93 -2.57 -14.79
C TYR A 229 6.92 -3.70 -15.05
N THR A 230 7.08 -4.67 -14.14
CA THR A 230 8.23 -5.60 -14.15
C THR A 230 7.91 -7.01 -14.65
N HIS A 231 6.64 -7.35 -14.86
CA HIS A 231 6.19 -8.70 -15.23
C HIS A 231 5.73 -8.78 -16.69
N SER A 232 5.74 -9.99 -17.25
CA SER A 232 5.09 -10.27 -18.54
C SER A 232 3.56 -10.25 -18.40
N LEU A 233 2.85 -10.03 -19.51
CA LEU A 233 1.38 -10.07 -19.53
C LEU A 233 0.83 -11.38 -18.94
N ASN A 234 1.44 -12.53 -19.25
CA ASN A 234 1.01 -13.84 -18.72
C ASN A 234 1.10 -13.89 -17.19
N SER A 235 2.22 -13.44 -16.62
CA SER A 235 2.40 -13.37 -15.17
C SER A 235 1.38 -12.42 -14.53
N LYS A 236 1.10 -11.27 -15.15
CA LYS A 236 0.10 -10.31 -14.66
C LYS A 236 -1.30 -10.90 -14.66
N ILE A 237 -1.68 -11.68 -15.67
CA ILE A 237 -2.97 -12.38 -15.72
C ILE A 237 -3.10 -13.40 -14.56
N ILE A 238 -2.01 -14.10 -14.22
CA ILE A 238 -1.98 -15.02 -13.07
C ILE A 238 -2.21 -14.24 -11.77
N TYR A 239 -1.46 -13.15 -11.54
CA TYR A 239 -1.66 -12.30 -10.36
C TYR A 239 -3.07 -11.72 -10.31
N LEU A 240 -3.59 -11.21 -11.42
CA LEU A 240 -4.94 -10.68 -11.53
C LEU A 240 -6.00 -11.72 -11.14
N THR A 241 -5.85 -12.95 -11.64
CA THR A 241 -6.77 -14.05 -11.32
C THR A 241 -6.78 -14.36 -9.82
N ILE A 242 -5.60 -14.45 -9.21
CA ILE A 242 -5.46 -14.66 -7.75
C ILE A 242 -6.10 -13.51 -6.98
N LEU A 243 -5.81 -12.26 -7.37
CA LEU A 243 -6.35 -11.07 -6.73
C LEU A 243 -7.88 -11.02 -6.80
N ILE A 244 -8.47 -11.36 -7.95
CA ILE A 244 -9.93 -11.44 -8.11
C ILE A 244 -10.52 -12.51 -7.19
N ILE A 245 -9.90 -13.69 -7.11
CA ILE A 245 -10.37 -14.77 -6.23
C ILE A 245 -10.33 -14.31 -4.77
N VAL A 246 -9.22 -13.71 -4.32
CA VAL A 246 -9.08 -13.17 -2.96
C VAL A 246 -10.14 -12.09 -2.71
N GLN A 247 -10.38 -11.20 -3.67
CA GLN A 247 -11.39 -10.16 -3.57
C GLN A 247 -12.79 -10.75 -3.38
N MET A 248 -13.17 -11.73 -4.21
CA MET A 248 -14.48 -12.39 -4.10
C MET A 248 -14.63 -13.14 -2.78
N LEU A 249 -13.58 -13.84 -2.33
CA LEU A 249 -13.59 -14.53 -1.03
C LEU A 249 -13.75 -13.57 0.14
N SER A 250 -13.21 -12.36 0.05
CA SER A 250 -13.33 -11.33 1.10
C SER A 250 -14.77 -10.87 1.33
N GLU A 251 -15.63 -10.97 0.31
CA GLU A 251 -17.06 -10.63 0.44
C GLU A 251 -17.87 -11.76 1.08
N ALA A 252 -17.43 -13.01 0.91
CA ALA A 252 -18.14 -14.19 1.39
C ALA A 252 -17.69 -14.64 2.79
N ILE A 253 -16.42 -14.42 3.15
CA ILE A 253 -15.79 -14.98 4.34
C ILE A 253 -14.97 -13.92 5.09
N SER A 254 -15.00 -13.96 6.42
CA SER A 254 -14.08 -13.18 7.25
C SER A 254 -12.69 -13.81 7.27
N PHE A 255 -11.71 -13.19 6.61
CA PHE A 255 -10.31 -13.66 6.65
C PHE A 255 -9.75 -13.72 8.09
N SER A 256 -10.18 -12.81 8.97
CA SER A 256 -9.79 -12.87 10.38
C SER A 256 -10.20 -14.18 11.04
N LYS A 257 -11.41 -14.67 10.75
CA LYS A 257 -11.92 -15.94 11.29
C LYS A 257 -11.15 -17.13 10.73
N VAL A 258 -10.88 -17.14 9.42
CA VAL A 258 -10.08 -18.18 8.76
C VAL A 258 -8.67 -18.26 9.35
N ILE A 259 -8.04 -17.12 9.59
CA ILE A 259 -6.70 -17.05 10.21
C ILE A 259 -6.74 -17.58 11.64
N GLU A 260 -7.79 -17.30 12.43
CA GLU A 260 -7.91 -17.76 13.81
C GLU A 260 -8.14 -19.28 13.93
N GLU A 261 -8.88 -19.86 13.00
CA GLU A 261 -9.20 -21.29 12.96
C GLU A 261 -8.01 -22.15 12.48
N ASN A 262 -7.12 -21.59 11.65
CA ASN A 262 -5.94 -22.29 11.15
C ASN A 262 -4.71 -22.06 12.05
N LYS A 263 -4.19 -23.13 12.66
CA LYS A 263 -3.04 -23.06 13.59
C LYS A 263 -1.79 -22.42 12.98
N PHE A 264 -1.48 -22.73 11.72
CA PHE A 264 -0.29 -22.20 11.03
C PHE A 264 -0.44 -20.72 10.68
N LEU A 265 -1.59 -20.33 10.12
CA LEU A 265 -1.87 -18.92 9.82
C LEU A 265 -1.92 -18.07 11.08
N ARG A 266 -2.51 -18.60 12.16
CA ARG A 266 -2.53 -17.94 13.48
C ARG A 266 -1.13 -17.75 14.05
N PHE A 267 -0.25 -18.73 13.91
CA PHE A 267 1.14 -18.61 14.33
C PHE A 267 1.85 -17.47 13.58
N ILE A 268 1.71 -17.42 12.25
CA ILE A 268 2.30 -16.34 11.44
C ILE A 268 1.69 -14.97 11.80
N ASP A 269 0.37 -14.91 12.01
CA ASP A 269 -0.33 -13.67 12.39
C ASP A 269 0.17 -13.12 13.72
N ASN A 270 0.42 -13.99 14.70
CA ASN A 270 0.91 -13.63 16.03
C ASN A 270 2.42 -13.40 16.10
N LEU A 271 3.19 -13.80 15.09
CA LEU A 271 4.65 -13.61 15.10
C LEU A 271 5.01 -12.12 15.23
N GLY A 272 5.72 -11.77 16.30
CA GLY A 272 6.15 -10.41 16.61
C GLY A 272 5.13 -9.53 17.37
N ARG A 273 3.92 -10.04 17.66
CA ARG A 273 2.94 -9.38 18.56
C ARG A 273 3.18 -9.75 20.02
#